data_AF-A0A2E2Q4F8-F1
#
_entry.id   AF-A0A2E2Q4F8-F1
#
_cell.length_a   1.000
_cell.length_b   1.000
_cell.length_c   1.000
_cell.angle_alpha   90.00
_cell.angle_beta   90.00
_cell.angle_gamma   90.00
#
_symmetry.space_group_name_H-M   'P 1'
#
loop_
_entity.id
_entity.type
_entity.pdbx_description
1 polymer ?
#
loop_
_entity_poly.entity_id
_entity_poly.type
_entity_poly.pdbx_seq_one_letter_code
_entity_poly.pdbx_strand_id
1 'polypeptide(L)'
;MTTDDEPTTTRSVGSSRSRGLPLWAETLVLLGSAVVLALLIKTVLVQAFYIPSVSMEPGLQEDDRILVEKWSGWFGGEPERGDIIVFEDPGGWLIAGEVSEPGNPVSSLMGRIGLLPTGGHLVKRVIGVPGDVIECCDSEGRLTVNGVALDEDAYVLEDKAVRGCRGPMTGNCDWSAGPVPEGTVFVMGDNRGNSADSTVHMCLDGETECVPGDEFVPTDLITGRLWLRVWPFSSFGGVGGTDAFEDVPDRSDDAPEAS
;
A
#
# COMPACT_ATOMS: atom_id res chain seq x y z
N MET A 1 54.68 -46.15 -67.69
CA MET A 1 55.30 -45.40 -66.58
C MET A 1 54.26 -44.41 -66.10
N THR A 2 53.74 -44.64 -64.91
CA THR A 2 52.71 -43.87 -64.21
C THR A 2 53.28 -42.55 -63.67
N THR A 3 52.48 -41.49 -63.70
CA THR A 3 52.63 -40.39 -62.73
C THR A 3 51.23 -39.91 -62.36
N ASP A 4 50.99 -40.01 -61.06
CA ASP A 4 49.73 -39.85 -60.35
C ASP A 4 49.18 -38.42 -60.36
N ASP A 5 47.85 -38.35 -60.46
CA ASP A 5 47.02 -37.15 -60.31
C ASP A 5 46.71 -36.98 -58.80
N GLU A 6 47.17 -35.89 -58.18
CA GLU A 6 46.87 -35.58 -56.77
C GLU A 6 45.57 -34.75 -56.68
N PRO A 7 44.50 -35.21 -56.00
CA PRO A 7 43.33 -34.39 -55.80
C PRO A 7 43.53 -33.44 -54.62
N THR A 8 43.45 -32.14 -54.92
CA THR A 8 43.40 -31.04 -53.94
C THR A 8 42.23 -31.26 -52.96
N THR A 9 42.55 -31.40 -51.68
CA THR A 9 41.54 -31.53 -50.61
C THR A 9 40.99 -30.16 -50.23
N THR A 10 39.88 -29.75 -50.84
CA THR A 10 39.09 -28.61 -50.38
C THR A 10 38.24 -29.04 -49.17
N ARG A 11 38.64 -28.60 -47.97
CA ARG A 11 37.81 -28.70 -46.77
C ARG A 11 36.55 -27.84 -46.95
N SER A 12 35.40 -28.49 -47.09
CA SER A 12 34.09 -27.82 -47.02
C SER A 12 33.82 -27.44 -45.56
N VAL A 13 33.93 -26.14 -45.26
CA VAL A 13 33.39 -25.58 -44.01
C VAL A 13 31.87 -25.56 -44.16
N GLY A 14 31.20 -26.53 -43.55
CA GLY A 14 29.74 -26.56 -43.49
C GLY A 14 29.24 -25.37 -42.68
N SER A 15 28.68 -24.34 -43.33
CA SER A 15 27.92 -23.31 -42.63
C SER A 15 26.64 -23.97 -42.11
N SER A 16 26.51 -24.13 -40.80
CA SER A 16 25.24 -24.47 -40.18
C SER A 16 24.27 -23.30 -40.42
N ARG A 17 23.38 -23.43 -41.42
CA ARG A 17 22.24 -22.53 -41.56
C ARG A 17 21.33 -22.75 -40.35
N SER A 18 21.37 -21.84 -39.38
CA SER A 18 20.29 -21.69 -38.41
C SER A 18 19.02 -21.44 -39.22
N ARG A 19 18.06 -22.36 -39.18
CA ARG A 19 16.74 -22.14 -39.78
C ARG A 19 16.04 -21.11 -38.88
N GLY A 20 16.10 -19.84 -39.27
CA GLY A 20 15.29 -18.78 -38.66
C GLY A 20 13.81 -19.17 -38.74
N LEU A 21 13.04 -18.76 -37.74
CA LEU A 21 11.60 -18.97 -37.74
C LEU A 21 11.00 -18.18 -38.93
N PRO A 22 9.89 -18.62 -39.53
CA PRO A 22 9.26 -17.82 -40.58
C PRO A 22 8.85 -16.45 -39.99
N LEU A 23 9.00 -15.37 -40.76
CA LEU A 23 8.84 -13.97 -40.28
C LEU A 23 7.53 -13.70 -39.51
N TRP A 24 6.43 -14.37 -39.89
CA TRP A 24 5.15 -14.27 -39.17
C TRP A 24 5.21 -14.93 -37.78
N ALA A 25 5.95 -16.04 -37.62
CA ALA A 25 6.18 -16.68 -36.33
C ALA A 25 7.14 -15.86 -35.45
N GLU A 26 8.18 -15.25 -36.03
CA GLU A 26 9.05 -14.31 -35.31
C GLU A 26 8.26 -13.10 -34.79
N THR A 27 7.38 -12.53 -35.62
CA THR A 27 6.53 -11.40 -35.24
C THR A 27 5.54 -11.78 -34.13
N LEU A 28 4.93 -12.97 -34.20
CA LEU A 28 4.03 -13.48 -33.16
C LEU A 28 4.77 -13.79 -31.85
N VAL A 29 5.98 -14.34 -31.91
CA VAL A 29 6.81 -14.60 -30.72
C VAL A 29 7.21 -13.29 -30.06
N LEU A 30 7.63 -12.29 -30.85
CA LEU A 30 7.97 -10.97 -30.31
C LEU A 30 6.75 -10.29 -29.67
N LEU A 31 5.60 -10.27 -30.36
CA LEU A 31 4.36 -9.70 -29.83
C LEU A 31 3.91 -10.44 -28.57
N GLY A 32 3.91 -11.77 -28.58
CA GLY A 32 3.57 -12.59 -27.42
C GLY A 32 4.50 -12.34 -26.25
N SER A 33 5.82 -12.27 -26.48
CA SER A 33 6.80 -11.97 -25.45
C SER A 33 6.63 -10.55 -24.88
N ALA A 34 6.27 -9.57 -25.71
CA ALA A 34 6.00 -8.21 -25.25
C ALA A 34 4.74 -8.14 -24.38
N VAL A 35 3.66 -8.86 -24.75
CA VAL A 35 2.46 -8.95 -23.92
C VAL A 35 2.77 -9.66 -22.60
N VAL A 36 3.51 -10.77 -22.63
CA VAL A 36 3.91 -11.51 -21.42
C VAL A 36 4.77 -10.64 -20.52
N LEU A 37 5.75 -9.91 -21.07
CA LEU A 37 6.60 -9.01 -20.31
C LEU A 37 5.79 -7.84 -19.72
N ALA A 38 4.87 -7.26 -20.51
CA ALA A 38 4.00 -6.20 -20.03
C ALA A 38 3.07 -6.68 -18.91
N LEU A 39 2.54 -7.91 -19.01
CA LEU A 39 1.75 -8.53 -17.95
C LEU A 39 2.62 -8.77 -16.71
N LEU A 40 3.81 -9.35 -16.85
CA LEU A 40 4.74 -9.58 -15.74
C LEU A 40 5.05 -8.28 -14.99
N ILE A 41 5.50 -7.25 -15.71
CA ILE A 41 5.79 -5.94 -15.13
C ILE A 41 4.53 -5.41 -14.43
N LYS A 42 3.38 -5.40 -15.10
CA LYS A 42 2.15 -4.84 -14.53
C LYS A 42 1.68 -5.59 -13.28
N THR A 43 1.76 -6.91 -13.26
CA THR A 43 1.35 -7.75 -12.11
C THR A 43 2.30 -7.64 -10.92
N VAL A 44 3.56 -7.31 -11.18
CA VAL A 44 4.61 -7.21 -10.16
C VAL A 44 4.58 -5.78 -9.59
N LEU A 45 4.36 -4.74 -10.40
CA LEU A 45 4.42 -3.36 -9.92
C LEU A 45 3.10 -2.82 -9.34
N VAL A 46 1.96 -3.34 -9.79
CA VAL A 46 0.65 -2.76 -9.49
C VAL A 46 -0.35 -3.85 -9.12
N GLN A 47 -1.13 -3.61 -8.07
CA GLN A 47 -2.21 -4.49 -7.65
C GLN A 47 -3.52 -3.72 -7.56
N ALA A 48 -4.61 -4.36 -7.97
CA ALA A 48 -5.95 -3.77 -7.95
C ALA A 48 -6.74 -4.29 -6.75
N PHE A 49 -7.42 -3.37 -6.06
CA PHE A 49 -8.31 -3.66 -4.93
C PHE A 49 -9.67 -2.98 -5.14
N TYR A 50 -10.67 -3.43 -4.39
CA TYR A 50 -11.91 -2.66 -4.17
C TYR A 50 -11.99 -2.28 -2.69
N ILE A 51 -12.67 -1.17 -2.39
CA ILE A 51 -12.86 -0.68 -1.03
C ILE A 51 -14.14 -1.30 -0.44
N PRO A 52 -14.07 -2.09 0.65
CA PRO A 52 -15.24 -2.74 1.23
C PRO A 52 -15.94 -1.90 2.32
N SER A 53 -15.40 -0.74 2.70
CA SER A 53 -15.91 0.02 3.86
C SER A 53 -15.79 1.54 3.71
N VAL A 54 -16.58 2.26 4.53
CA VAL A 54 -16.67 3.73 4.56
C VAL A 54 -15.56 4.42 5.38
N SER A 55 -14.60 3.66 5.89
CA SER A 55 -13.60 4.18 6.86
C SER A 55 -12.65 5.24 6.27
N MET A 56 -12.58 5.34 4.94
CA MET A 56 -11.75 6.30 4.22
C MET A 56 -12.58 7.41 3.52
N GLU A 57 -13.86 7.56 3.88
CA GLU A 57 -14.66 8.70 3.41
C GLU A 57 -14.14 10.03 3.99
N PRO A 58 -14.22 11.14 3.22
CA PRO A 58 -14.85 11.27 1.90
C PRO A 58 -13.93 10.93 0.72
N GLY A 59 -12.63 10.70 0.95
CA GLY A 59 -11.64 10.51 -0.11
C GLY A 59 -11.90 9.25 -0.96
N LEU A 60 -12.24 8.14 -0.28
CA LEU A 60 -12.56 6.85 -0.88
C LEU A 60 -13.95 6.39 -0.42
N GLN A 61 -14.75 5.93 -1.37
CA GLN A 61 -16.10 5.41 -1.13
C GLN A 61 -16.13 3.89 -1.21
N GLU A 62 -17.14 3.28 -0.59
CA GLU A 62 -17.44 1.85 -0.76
C GLU A 62 -17.57 1.50 -2.25
N ASP A 63 -17.05 0.35 -2.65
CA ASP A 63 -16.95 -0.16 -4.03
C ASP A 63 -16.00 0.60 -4.99
N ASP A 64 -15.26 1.61 -4.52
CA ASP A 64 -14.21 2.25 -5.32
C ASP A 64 -13.17 1.20 -5.76
N ARG A 65 -12.74 1.25 -7.03
CA ARG A 65 -11.62 0.41 -7.52
C ARG A 65 -10.36 1.22 -7.56
N ILE A 66 -9.34 0.69 -6.91
CA ILE A 66 -8.10 1.39 -6.61
C ILE A 66 -6.91 0.58 -7.13
N LEU A 67 -5.85 1.30 -7.49
CA LEU A 67 -4.56 0.72 -7.81
C LEU A 67 -3.54 1.13 -6.75
N VAL A 68 -2.80 0.13 -6.28
CA VAL A 68 -1.67 0.33 -5.39
C VAL A 68 -0.37 0.07 -6.13
N GLU A 69 0.64 0.88 -5.83
CA GLU A 69 2.00 0.62 -6.26
C GLU A 69 2.72 -0.23 -5.21
N LYS A 70 3.33 -1.31 -5.67
CA LYS A 70 4.17 -2.21 -4.85
C LYS A 70 5.65 -1.84 -4.93
N TRP A 71 5.99 -0.91 -5.83
CA TRP A 71 7.37 -0.63 -6.24
C TRP A 71 8.21 -0.02 -5.11
N SER A 72 7.68 0.95 -4.34
CA SER A 72 8.42 1.60 -3.26
C SER A 72 8.97 0.60 -2.24
N GLY A 73 8.13 -0.33 -1.77
CA GLY A 73 8.52 -1.34 -0.78
C GLY A 73 9.64 -2.29 -1.22
N TRP A 74 9.83 -2.55 -2.51
CA TRP A 74 10.90 -3.45 -2.99
C TRP A 74 12.28 -2.81 -3.09
N PHE A 75 12.35 -1.49 -3.17
CA PHE A 75 13.62 -0.76 -3.23
C PHE A 75 13.94 -0.05 -1.92
N GLY A 76 13.25 -0.43 -0.83
CA GLY A 76 13.45 0.14 0.49
C GLY A 76 12.90 1.56 0.60
N GLY A 77 11.83 1.88 -0.13
CA GLY A 77 11.04 3.08 0.16
C GLY A 77 10.11 2.80 1.33
N GLU A 78 10.31 3.51 2.43
CA GLU A 78 9.44 3.47 3.60
C GLU A 78 8.14 4.25 3.35
N PRO A 79 7.03 3.89 4.02
CA PRO A 79 5.81 4.69 4.02
C PRO A 79 6.07 6.07 4.62
N GLU A 80 5.54 7.11 3.98
CA GLU A 80 5.66 8.49 4.46
C GLU A 80 4.37 8.92 5.18
N ARG A 81 4.46 9.97 6.01
CA ARG A 81 3.29 10.57 6.64
C ARG A 81 2.31 11.05 5.56
N GLY A 82 1.03 10.76 5.75
CA GLY A 82 -0.03 11.10 4.81
C GLY A 82 -0.24 10.09 3.69
N ASP A 83 0.65 9.12 3.48
CA ASP A 83 0.42 8.07 2.49
C ASP A 83 -0.84 7.26 2.83
N ILE A 84 -1.62 6.89 1.81
CA ILE A 84 -2.68 5.90 1.97
C ILE A 84 -2.11 4.54 1.59
N ILE A 85 -2.13 3.61 2.52
CA ILE A 85 -1.55 2.28 2.34
C ILE A 85 -2.61 1.20 2.38
N VAL A 86 -2.33 0.11 1.65
CA VAL A 86 -3.07 -1.14 1.76
C VAL A 86 -2.18 -2.16 2.43
N PHE A 87 -2.64 -2.78 3.51
CA PHE A 87 -1.87 -3.74 4.30
C PHE A 87 -2.70 -4.96 4.68
N GLU A 88 -2.02 -6.10 4.86
CA GLU A 88 -2.63 -7.33 5.36
C GLU A 88 -3.02 -7.17 6.84
N ASP A 89 -4.13 -7.79 7.26
CA ASP A 89 -4.56 -7.77 8.66
C ASP A 89 -3.44 -8.30 9.59
N PRO A 90 -2.90 -7.47 10.51
CA PRO A 90 -1.86 -7.89 11.45
C PRO A 90 -2.35 -8.92 12.47
N GLY A 91 -3.67 -9.10 12.58
CA GLY A 91 -4.30 -10.12 13.39
C GLY A 91 -5.48 -9.55 14.16
N GLY A 92 -6.69 -9.77 13.67
CA GLY A 92 -7.92 -9.46 14.41
C GLY A 92 -8.43 -8.03 14.23
N TRP A 93 -7.91 -7.28 13.25
CA TRP A 93 -8.44 -5.97 12.88
C TRP A 93 -9.67 -6.08 11.99
N LEU A 94 -9.79 -7.16 11.20
CA LEU A 94 -10.95 -7.43 10.36
C LEU A 94 -12.02 -8.22 11.11
N ILE A 95 -13.28 -7.84 10.95
CA ILE A 95 -14.41 -8.61 11.48
C ILE A 95 -14.79 -9.70 10.47
N ALA A 96 -15.14 -10.90 10.97
CA ALA A 96 -15.58 -12.03 10.16
C ALA A 96 -16.78 -11.65 9.26
N GLY A 97 -16.49 -11.31 8.00
CA GLY A 97 -17.45 -10.78 7.03
C GLY A 97 -16.79 -9.94 5.93
N GLU A 98 -15.62 -9.35 6.21
CA GLU A 98 -14.87 -8.52 5.25
C GLU A 98 -13.95 -9.34 4.31
N VAL A 99 -13.90 -10.66 4.51
CA VAL A 99 -13.07 -11.59 3.73
C VAL A 99 -13.91 -12.18 2.59
N SER A 100 -13.85 -11.58 1.41
CA SER A 100 -14.41 -12.21 0.21
C SER A 100 -13.47 -13.32 -0.28
N GLU A 101 -13.70 -14.56 0.15
CA GLU A 101 -12.97 -15.72 -0.37
C GLU A 101 -13.41 -16.05 -1.81
N PRO A 102 -12.48 -16.17 -2.77
CA PRO A 102 -12.82 -16.57 -4.13
C PRO A 102 -13.27 -18.04 -4.16
N GLY A 103 -14.55 -18.30 -4.41
CA GLY A 103 -15.13 -19.65 -4.36
C GLY A 103 -14.70 -20.64 -5.45
N ASN A 104 -13.72 -20.31 -6.32
CA ASN A 104 -13.25 -21.22 -7.37
C ASN A 104 -11.72 -21.12 -7.61
N PRO A 105 -11.07 -22.16 -8.18
CA PRO A 105 -9.61 -22.21 -8.33
C PRO A 105 -9.09 -21.22 -9.39
N VAL A 106 -9.91 -20.84 -10.37
CA VAL A 106 -9.54 -19.87 -11.40
C VAL A 106 -9.48 -18.46 -10.81
N SER A 107 -10.43 -18.10 -9.96
CA SER A 107 -10.46 -16.81 -9.26
C SER A 107 -9.37 -16.72 -8.21
N SER A 108 -9.04 -17.82 -7.54
CA SER A 108 -7.87 -17.91 -6.65
C SER A 108 -6.55 -17.66 -7.39
N LEU A 109 -6.38 -18.27 -8.57
CA LEU A 109 -5.22 -18.02 -9.42
C LEU A 109 -5.19 -16.57 -9.88
N MET A 110 -6.32 -16.02 -10.35
CA MET A 110 -6.42 -14.62 -10.77
C MET A 110 -6.14 -13.65 -9.63
N GLY A 111 -6.54 -13.96 -8.39
CA GLY A 111 -6.19 -13.18 -7.20
C GLY A 111 -4.67 -13.16 -6.95
N ARG A 112 -4.03 -14.33 -7.01
CA ARG A 112 -2.57 -14.47 -6.84
C ARG A 112 -1.74 -13.72 -7.87
N ILE A 113 -2.25 -13.58 -9.09
CA ILE A 113 -1.59 -12.82 -10.16
C ILE A 113 -2.09 -11.37 -10.24
N GLY A 114 -2.81 -10.87 -9.23
CA GLY A 114 -3.27 -9.49 -9.13
C GLY A 114 -4.35 -9.09 -10.15
N LEU A 115 -5.02 -10.06 -10.78
CA LEU A 115 -6.10 -9.84 -11.73
C LEU A 115 -7.49 -9.84 -11.08
N LEU A 116 -7.61 -10.31 -9.84
CA LEU A 116 -8.82 -10.22 -9.02
C LEU A 116 -8.49 -9.71 -7.62
N PRO A 117 -9.42 -9.00 -6.97
CA PRO A 117 -9.21 -8.49 -5.63
C PRO A 117 -9.16 -9.63 -4.60
N THR A 118 -8.23 -9.56 -3.66
CA THR A 118 -8.10 -10.47 -2.52
C THR A 118 -8.67 -9.79 -1.28
N GLY A 119 -9.51 -10.51 -0.52
CA GLY A 119 -9.94 -10.05 0.81
C GLY A 119 -8.79 -10.13 1.83
N GLY A 120 -9.02 -9.64 3.05
CA GLY A 120 -8.03 -9.70 4.13
C GLY A 120 -7.08 -8.49 4.21
N HIS A 121 -7.36 -7.43 3.46
CA HIS A 121 -6.58 -6.20 3.46
C HIS A 121 -7.39 -5.02 3.99
N LEU A 122 -6.70 -4.11 4.66
CA LEU A 122 -7.23 -2.83 5.12
C LEU A 122 -6.63 -1.68 4.32
N VAL A 123 -7.37 -0.57 4.23
CA VAL A 123 -6.90 0.67 3.61
C VAL A 123 -6.99 1.78 4.65
N LYS A 124 -5.86 2.40 4.99
CA LYS A 124 -5.77 3.49 5.98
C LYS A 124 -4.71 4.52 5.58
N ARG A 125 -4.75 5.70 6.19
CA ARG A 125 -3.73 6.73 6.05
C ARG A 125 -2.66 6.57 7.13
N VAL A 126 -1.40 6.67 6.76
CA VAL A 126 -0.27 6.76 7.67
C VAL A 126 -0.30 8.12 8.36
N ILE A 127 -0.44 8.13 9.68
CA ILE A 127 -0.40 9.35 10.49
C ILE A 127 0.98 9.51 11.15
N GLY A 128 1.61 8.40 11.54
CA GLY A 128 2.92 8.40 12.16
C GLY A 128 3.85 7.34 11.58
N VAL A 129 5.10 7.73 11.41
CA VAL A 129 6.23 6.88 10.99
C VAL A 129 7.22 6.71 12.17
N PRO A 130 8.23 5.83 12.09
CA PRO A 130 9.13 5.56 13.21
C PRO A 130 9.65 6.82 13.91
N GLY A 131 9.58 6.82 15.24
CA GLY A 131 9.95 7.94 16.09
C GLY A 131 8.83 8.93 16.40
N ASP A 132 7.75 8.98 15.61
CA ASP A 132 6.68 9.96 15.82
C ASP A 132 5.92 9.73 17.13
N VAL A 133 5.52 10.82 17.77
CA VAL A 133 4.53 10.82 18.84
C VAL A 133 3.28 11.51 18.33
N ILE A 134 2.15 10.82 18.44
CA ILE A 134 0.85 11.25 17.94
C ILE A 134 -0.04 11.51 19.15
N GLU A 135 -0.59 12.70 19.25
CA GLU A 135 -1.45 13.09 20.36
C GLU A 135 -2.76 13.64 19.84
N CYS A 136 -3.86 13.14 20.40
CA CYS A 136 -5.15 13.80 20.29
C CYS A 136 -5.46 14.45 21.64
N CYS A 137 -5.88 15.71 21.67
CA CYS A 137 -5.93 16.66 20.58
C CYS A 137 -5.60 18.06 21.11
N ASP A 138 -5.22 18.98 20.22
CA ASP A 138 -5.02 20.38 20.60
C ASP A 138 -6.32 21.06 21.06
N SER A 139 -6.24 22.33 21.48
CA SER A 139 -7.40 23.09 21.94
C SER A 139 -8.49 23.30 20.89
N GLU A 140 -8.19 23.08 19.61
CA GLU A 140 -9.11 23.18 18.47
C GLU A 140 -9.59 21.79 18.00
N GLY A 141 -9.23 20.74 18.74
CA GLY A 141 -9.60 19.36 18.48
C GLY A 141 -8.87 18.75 17.27
N ARG A 142 -7.68 19.24 16.93
CA ARG A 142 -6.82 18.66 15.86
C ARG A 142 -5.87 17.63 16.45
N LEU A 143 -5.56 16.60 15.65
CA LEU A 143 -4.43 15.74 15.93
C LEU A 143 -3.13 16.54 15.86
N THR A 144 -2.18 16.15 16.70
CA THR A 144 -0.81 16.65 16.63
C THR A 144 0.16 15.51 16.42
N VAL A 145 1.19 15.74 15.62
CA VAL A 145 2.32 14.82 15.44
C VAL A 145 3.59 15.58 15.78
N ASN A 146 4.37 15.05 16.73
CA ASN A 146 5.56 15.70 17.27
C ASN A 146 5.28 17.14 17.76
N GLY A 147 4.08 17.37 18.32
CA GLY A 147 3.63 18.67 18.82
C GLY A 147 3.15 19.66 17.75
N VAL A 148 3.18 19.30 16.47
CA VAL A 148 2.64 20.11 15.36
C VAL A 148 1.22 19.67 15.04
N ALA A 149 0.28 20.61 15.08
CA ALA A 149 -1.11 20.35 14.74
C ALA A 149 -1.30 20.16 13.23
N LEU A 150 -2.00 19.10 12.84
CA LEU A 150 -2.25 18.76 11.44
C LEU A 150 -3.43 19.56 10.86
N ASP A 151 -3.28 20.05 9.63
CA ASP A 151 -4.40 20.61 8.83
C ASP A 151 -5.06 19.52 7.98
N GLU A 152 -6.05 18.86 8.58
CA GLU A 152 -6.70 17.69 7.97
C GLU A 152 -8.01 18.03 7.24
N ASP A 153 -8.32 19.31 7.04
CA ASP A 153 -9.60 19.78 6.48
C ASP A 153 -9.86 19.22 5.07
N ALA A 154 -8.78 18.95 4.32
CA ALA A 154 -8.84 18.47 2.95
C ALA A 154 -9.30 17.01 2.83
N TYR A 155 -9.12 16.19 3.87
CA TYR A 155 -9.39 14.74 3.79
C TYR A 155 -10.16 14.15 4.97
N VAL A 156 -10.30 14.83 6.11
CA VAL A 156 -11.12 14.37 7.24
C VAL A 156 -12.50 15.00 7.20
N LEU A 157 -13.55 14.20 7.42
CA LEU A 157 -14.91 14.74 7.59
C LEU A 157 -14.97 15.69 8.80
N GLU A 158 -15.58 16.87 8.61
CA GLU A 158 -15.84 17.81 9.70
C GLU A 158 -16.96 17.32 10.62
N ASP A 159 -16.66 16.31 11.45
CA ASP A 159 -17.56 15.83 12.50
C ASP A 159 -17.23 16.43 13.88
N LYS A 160 -16.50 17.57 13.89
CA LYS A 160 -16.16 18.32 15.11
C LYS A 160 -17.41 18.73 15.89
N ALA A 161 -18.52 18.98 15.19
CA ALA A 161 -19.78 19.41 15.80
C ALA A 161 -20.41 18.34 16.72
N VAL A 162 -20.10 17.05 16.50
CA VAL A 162 -20.66 15.94 17.29
C VAL A 162 -19.69 15.44 18.34
N ARG A 163 -18.38 15.41 18.05
CA ARG A 163 -17.37 14.80 18.94
C ARG A 163 -16.42 15.79 19.65
N GLY A 164 -16.39 17.06 19.26
CA GLY A 164 -15.49 18.06 19.86
C GLY A 164 -14.01 17.94 19.42
N CYS A 165 -13.63 16.88 18.69
CA CYS A 165 -12.30 16.70 18.12
C CYS A 165 -12.33 15.84 16.84
N ARG A 166 -11.21 15.80 16.10
CA ARG A 166 -10.93 14.86 14.98
C ARG A 166 -10.31 13.55 15.48
N GLY A 167 -10.73 13.11 16.65
CA GLY A 167 -10.25 11.91 17.31
C GLY A 167 -10.97 10.65 16.83
N PRO A 168 -10.63 9.49 17.42
CA PRO A 168 -11.03 8.18 16.95
C PRO A 168 -12.51 7.86 17.16
N MET A 169 -12.96 6.76 16.55
CA MET A 169 -14.34 6.28 16.67
C MET A 169 -14.72 5.86 18.10
N THR A 170 -13.74 5.60 18.96
CA THR A 170 -13.96 5.33 20.40
C THR A 170 -14.53 6.55 21.13
N GLY A 171 -14.41 7.75 20.54
CA GLY A 171 -14.93 9.00 21.09
C GLY A 171 -14.05 9.62 22.17
N ASN A 172 -12.94 8.97 22.56
CA ASN A 172 -11.96 9.57 23.47
C ASN A 172 -11.02 10.49 22.68
N CYS A 173 -10.95 11.75 23.08
CA CYS A 173 -10.07 12.77 22.50
C CYS A 173 -8.83 13.06 23.36
N ASP A 174 -8.58 12.26 24.40
CA ASP A 174 -7.45 12.40 25.32
C ASP A 174 -6.62 11.11 25.28
N TRP A 175 -5.64 11.08 24.38
CA TRP A 175 -4.74 9.94 24.22
C TRP A 175 -3.44 10.35 23.51
N SER A 176 -2.42 9.54 23.72
CA SER A 176 -1.13 9.63 23.04
C SER A 176 -0.73 8.24 22.55
N ALA A 177 -0.11 8.19 21.38
CA ALA A 177 0.51 7.00 20.80
C ALA A 177 1.96 7.29 20.45
N GLY A 178 2.79 6.25 20.56
CA GLY A 178 4.21 6.30 20.23
C GLY A 178 5.15 6.56 21.42
N PRO A 179 6.46 6.76 21.18
CA PRO A 179 7.09 6.85 19.86
C PRO A 179 6.82 5.63 18.97
N VAL A 180 6.45 5.84 17.71
CA VAL A 180 6.19 4.74 16.76
C VAL A 180 7.46 3.88 16.64
N PRO A 181 7.38 2.56 16.86
CA PRO A 181 8.54 1.68 16.75
C PRO A 181 9.12 1.60 15.33
N GLU A 182 10.43 1.36 15.23
CA GLU A 182 11.11 1.02 13.99
C GLU A 182 10.42 -0.14 13.25
N GLY A 183 10.33 -0.02 11.92
CA GLY A 183 9.68 -1.03 11.08
C GLY A 183 8.17 -1.10 11.22
N THR A 184 7.53 -0.14 11.88
CA THR A 184 6.07 -0.05 12.02
C THR A 184 5.54 1.35 11.68
N VAL A 185 4.24 1.47 11.48
CA VAL A 185 3.53 2.74 11.24
C VAL A 185 2.25 2.81 12.09
N PHE A 186 1.84 4.03 12.42
CA PHE A 186 0.53 4.31 13.05
C PHE A 186 -0.45 4.82 11.99
N VAL A 187 -1.63 4.21 11.89
CA VAL A 187 -2.58 4.48 10.81
C VAL A 187 -3.96 4.86 11.33
N MET A 188 -4.62 5.78 10.62
CA MET A 188 -6.01 6.15 10.90
C MET A 188 -6.83 6.19 9.61
N GLY A 189 -8.14 5.97 9.73
CA GLY A 189 -9.08 6.24 8.65
C GLY A 189 -9.42 7.73 8.57
N ASP A 190 -9.72 8.19 7.36
CA ASP A 190 -10.16 9.56 7.08
C ASP A 190 -11.56 9.83 7.67
N ASN A 191 -12.42 8.80 7.69
CA ASN A 191 -13.70 8.84 8.39
C ASN A 191 -13.50 8.45 9.86
N ARG A 192 -12.91 9.38 10.62
CA ARG A 192 -12.48 9.21 12.01
C ARG A 192 -13.53 8.59 12.93
N GLY A 193 -14.80 8.92 12.69
CA GLY A 193 -15.92 8.41 13.47
C GLY A 193 -16.35 6.99 13.18
N ASN A 194 -15.90 6.41 12.07
CA ASN A 194 -16.34 5.13 11.53
C ASN A 194 -15.15 4.29 11.02
N SER A 195 -14.01 4.41 11.69
CA SER A 195 -12.78 3.71 11.32
C SER A 195 -12.24 2.93 12.52
N ALA A 196 -12.30 1.60 12.43
CA ALA A 196 -11.47 0.72 13.23
C ALA A 196 -10.06 0.72 12.62
N ASP A 197 -9.12 1.35 13.33
CA ASP A 197 -7.73 1.57 12.93
C ASP A 197 -6.81 1.50 14.16
N SER A 198 -5.56 1.96 14.08
CA SER A 198 -4.61 1.88 15.19
C SER A 198 -5.19 2.33 16.53
N THR A 199 -6.07 3.32 16.51
CA THR A 199 -6.65 3.89 17.73
C THR A 199 -7.57 2.95 18.51
N VAL A 200 -8.20 1.97 17.86
CA VAL A 200 -9.04 0.97 18.55
C VAL A 200 -8.22 -0.17 19.15
N HIS A 201 -6.95 -0.27 18.76
CA HIS A 201 -5.99 -1.28 19.21
C HIS A 201 -4.99 -0.75 20.23
N MET A 202 -5.10 0.52 20.62
CA MET A 202 -4.26 1.12 21.66
C MET A 202 -4.60 0.55 23.04
N CYS A 203 -3.58 0.46 23.89
CA CYS A 203 -3.76 0.27 25.31
C CYS A 203 -4.02 1.62 26.00
N LEU A 204 -5.29 1.98 26.19
CA LEU A 204 -5.65 3.20 26.93
C LEU A 204 -5.55 2.99 28.44
N ASP A 205 -5.40 4.10 29.17
CA ASP A 205 -5.28 4.08 30.64
C ASP A 205 -6.50 3.39 31.29
N GLY A 206 -6.23 2.33 32.05
CA GLY A 206 -7.24 1.58 32.78
C GLY A 206 -7.86 0.41 31.99
N GLU A 207 -7.46 0.18 30.74
CA GLU A 207 -7.85 -1.01 29.99
C GLU A 207 -6.95 -2.20 30.32
N THR A 208 -7.58 -3.36 30.56
CA THR A 208 -6.87 -4.61 30.93
C THR A 208 -6.91 -5.66 29.82
N GLU A 209 -7.72 -5.44 28.79
CA GLU A 209 -7.92 -6.34 27.65
C GLU A 209 -7.37 -5.70 26.37
N CYS A 210 -6.09 -5.32 26.41
CA CYS A 210 -5.36 -4.79 25.26
C CYS A 210 -4.00 -5.51 25.15
N VAL A 211 -3.40 -5.47 23.96
CA VAL A 211 -2.07 -6.03 23.70
C VAL A 211 -1.15 -4.88 23.32
N PRO A 212 -0.20 -4.48 24.18
CA PRO A 212 0.70 -3.38 23.86
C PRO A 212 1.47 -3.63 22.57
N GLY A 213 1.43 -2.66 21.66
CA GLY A 213 2.10 -2.72 20.36
C GLY A 213 1.18 -3.14 19.21
N ASP A 214 -0.01 -3.69 19.49
CA ASP A 214 -0.98 -4.06 18.45
C ASP A 214 -1.58 -2.83 17.75
N GLU A 215 -1.40 -1.62 18.29
CA GLU A 215 -1.76 -0.36 17.63
C GLU A 215 -0.88 -0.02 16.43
N PHE A 216 0.31 -0.62 16.29
CA PHE A 216 1.23 -0.31 15.20
C PHE A 216 1.16 -1.39 14.11
N VAL A 217 1.14 -0.96 12.85
CA VAL A 217 1.13 -1.84 11.69
C VAL A 217 2.57 -2.11 11.25
N PRO A 218 3.04 -3.37 11.24
CA PRO A 218 4.33 -3.72 10.67
C PRO A 218 4.43 -3.35 9.19
N THR A 219 5.55 -2.73 8.81
CA THR A 219 5.81 -2.27 7.44
C THR A 219 5.91 -3.42 6.43
N ASP A 220 6.24 -4.63 6.87
CA ASP A 220 6.31 -5.84 6.05
C ASP A 220 4.92 -6.39 5.67
N LEU A 221 3.85 -6.00 6.38
CA LEU A 221 2.47 -6.31 6.01
C LEU A 221 1.90 -5.34 4.98
N ILE A 222 2.61 -4.25 4.67
CA ILE A 222 2.17 -3.26 3.70
C ILE A 222 2.29 -3.85 2.29
N THR A 223 1.13 -4.02 1.65
CA THR A 223 1.03 -4.57 0.31
C THR A 223 1.41 -3.56 -0.76
N GLY A 224 1.15 -2.28 -0.51
CA GLY A 224 1.51 -1.18 -1.40
C GLY A 224 0.83 0.15 -1.05
N ARG A 225 1.29 1.22 -1.70
CA ARG A 225 0.73 2.56 -1.54
C ARG A 225 -0.36 2.82 -2.58
N LEU A 226 -1.49 3.35 -2.14
CA LEU A 226 -2.59 3.76 -3.00
C LEU A 226 -2.27 5.12 -3.64
N TRP A 227 -2.35 5.18 -4.97
CA TRP A 227 -2.07 6.40 -5.72
C TRP A 227 -3.16 6.77 -6.74
N LEU A 228 -4.01 5.82 -7.13
CA LEU A 228 -5.01 6.03 -8.18
C LEU A 228 -6.32 5.32 -7.89
N ARG A 229 -7.43 6.06 -7.99
CA ARG A 229 -8.78 5.50 -8.14
C ARG A 229 -9.11 5.41 -9.62
N VAL A 230 -9.45 4.21 -10.08
CA VAL A 230 -9.75 3.92 -11.50
C VAL A 230 -11.24 3.78 -11.80
N TRP A 231 -12.07 3.57 -10.78
CA TRP A 231 -13.52 3.47 -10.90
C TRP A 231 -14.19 3.90 -9.59
N PRO A 232 -15.36 4.59 -9.61
CA PRO A 232 -16.15 4.98 -10.79
C PRO A 232 -15.48 6.07 -11.63
N PHE A 233 -15.78 6.11 -12.94
CA PHE A 233 -15.11 7.06 -13.85
C PHE A 233 -15.40 8.53 -13.52
N SER A 234 -16.50 8.82 -12.84
CA SER A 234 -16.84 10.17 -12.37
C SER A 234 -15.85 10.72 -11.34
N SER A 235 -15.12 9.84 -10.66
CA SER A 235 -14.19 10.16 -9.59
C SER A 235 -12.77 9.66 -9.89
N PHE A 236 -12.50 9.26 -11.14
CA PHE A 236 -11.18 8.86 -11.61
C PHE A 236 -10.14 9.95 -11.31
N GLY A 237 -9.04 9.58 -10.66
CA GLY A 237 -8.01 10.55 -10.31
C GLY A 237 -7.01 10.01 -9.29
N GLY A 238 -5.94 10.78 -9.10
CA GLY A 238 -4.98 10.54 -8.04
C GLY A 238 -5.64 10.67 -6.67
N VAL A 239 -5.22 9.83 -5.73
CA VAL A 239 -5.71 9.83 -4.35
C VAL A 239 -4.51 9.75 -3.42
N GLY A 240 -4.59 10.39 -2.25
CA GLY A 240 -3.62 10.24 -1.17
C GLY A 240 -2.75 11.48 -0.89
N GLY A 241 -2.47 12.32 -1.88
CA GLY A 241 -1.66 13.53 -1.67
C GLY A 241 -2.29 14.52 -0.69
N THR A 242 -1.50 14.96 0.29
CA THR A 242 -1.86 16.00 1.27
C THR A 242 -0.61 16.75 1.71
N ASP A 243 -0.78 18.03 2.04
CA ASP A 243 0.20 18.93 2.62
C ASP A 243 0.12 18.99 4.16
N ALA A 244 -0.81 18.26 4.78
CA ALA A 244 -1.09 18.32 6.22
C ALA A 244 0.10 17.99 7.14
N PHE A 245 1.11 17.30 6.59
CA PHE A 245 2.30 16.84 7.31
C PHE A 245 3.57 17.59 6.92
N GLU A 246 3.52 18.57 6.00
CA GLU A 246 4.72 19.26 5.48
C GLU A 246 5.51 20.00 6.58
N ASP A 247 4.81 20.49 7.60
CA ASP A 247 5.40 21.23 8.73
C ASP A 247 5.78 20.33 9.92
N VAL A 248 5.56 19.00 9.83
CA VAL A 248 5.87 18.06 10.92
C VAL A 248 7.36 17.73 10.89
N PRO A 249 8.13 18.07 11.94
CA PRO A 249 9.55 17.78 11.98
C PRO A 249 9.81 16.28 12.16
N ASP A 250 10.90 15.81 11.56
CA ASP A 250 11.45 14.50 11.87
C ASP A 250 12.10 14.53 13.25
N ARG A 251 11.80 13.54 14.09
CA ARG A 251 12.28 13.53 15.47
C ARG A 251 13.81 13.42 15.58
N SER A 252 14.50 12.93 14.55
CA SER A 252 15.96 12.93 14.48
C SER A 252 16.57 14.34 14.51
N ASP A 253 15.80 15.36 14.11
CA ASP A 253 16.32 16.71 13.92
C ASP A 253 16.30 17.55 15.21
N ASP A 254 15.51 17.14 16.21
CA ASP A 254 15.28 17.93 17.45
C ASP A 254 15.36 17.15 18.78
N ALA A 255 15.73 15.86 18.79
CA ALA A 255 15.87 15.13 20.05
C ALA A 255 17.12 15.61 20.84
N PRO A 256 17.00 16.15 22.06
CA PRO A 256 18.15 16.21 22.95
C PRO A 256 18.53 14.77 23.29
N GLU A 257 19.82 14.43 23.13
CA GLU A 257 20.32 13.11 23.52
C GLU A 257 19.86 12.79 24.94
N ALA A 258 19.07 11.71 25.08
CA ALA A 258 18.66 11.21 26.37
C ALA A 258 19.92 10.92 27.20
N SER A 259 20.12 11.72 28.25
CA SER A 259 21.26 11.64 29.18
C SER A 259 21.03 10.58 30.26
#